data_AF-A0A8S8Y0L8-F1
#
_entry.id   AF-A0A8S8Y0L8-F1
#
_cell.length_a   1.000
_cell.length_b   1.000
_cell.length_c   1.000
_cell.angle_alpha   90.00
_cell.angle_beta   90.00
_cell.angle_gamma   90.00
#
_symmetry.space_group_name_H-M   'P 1'
#
loop_
_entity.id
_entity.type
_entity.pdbx_description
1 polymer ?
#
loop_
_entity_poly.entity_id
_entity_poly.type
_entity_poly.pdbx_seq_one_letter_code
_entity_poly.pdbx_strand_id
1 'polypeptide(L)'
;MPDLRKGYSNLLRPSPVEDLPVPWAEAEGDHNYTVTLFAFAWALLPVGFMVMMALFDRYQQHRITLASVALLMLVLAFVSGVGQRKSALLESRVQFAAANLASSALVLVLLFALGLEAYWWVAYGLVFGSVATMYVALNHLASCDATSLRLPWSPTDAIPTEALDGWRVVNGRWANGVLATKRIEDGAVLTLHGVLEDGSTFLCLDRLCPADGSPNIHAMGIDVVAFAALATVPSGEE
;
A
#
# COMPACT_ATOMS: atom_id res chain seq x y z
N MET A 1 -19.76 40.62 -3.67
CA MET A 1 -19.79 39.19 -3.31
C MET A 1 -18.35 38.75 -3.10
N PRO A 2 -17.87 38.60 -1.86
CA PRO A 2 -16.49 38.23 -1.60
C PRO A 2 -16.31 36.71 -1.45
N ASP A 3 -15.14 36.26 -1.91
CA ASP A 3 -14.66 34.89 -1.99
C ASP A 3 -14.75 34.11 -0.68
N LEU A 4 -15.42 32.96 -0.74
CA LEU A 4 -15.46 31.93 0.30
C LEU A 4 -14.29 30.95 0.08
N ARG A 5 -13.06 31.46 0.08
CA ARG A 5 -11.84 30.64 0.15
C ARG A 5 -11.68 30.18 1.61
N LYS A 6 -12.42 29.14 1.99
CA LYS A 6 -12.26 28.47 3.29
C LYS A 6 -10.80 27.98 3.40
N GLY A 7 -10.06 28.62 4.29
CA GLY A 7 -8.70 28.27 4.64
C GLY A 7 -8.65 26.87 5.25
N TYR A 8 -8.13 25.92 4.49
CA TYR A 8 -7.63 24.64 4.97
C TYR A 8 -6.14 24.75 5.38
N SER A 9 -5.70 25.92 5.84
CA SER A 9 -4.30 26.18 6.19
C SER A 9 -3.96 25.82 7.65
N ASN A 10 -4.92 25.28 8.42
CA ASN A 10 -4.78 25.03 9.86
C ASN A 10 -5.25 23.63 10.27
N LEU A 11 -5.07 22.62 9.42
CA LEU A 11 -4.88 21.28 9.97
C LEU A 11 -3.46 21.28 10.52
N LEU A 12 -3.34 20.99 11.83
CA LEU A 12 -2.06 20.82 12.53
C LEU A 12 -1.08 20.13 11.59
N ARG A 13 -0.06 20.87 11.12
CA ARG A 13 1.13 20.20 10.63
C ARG A 13 1.61 19.32 11.78
N PRO A 14 1.82 18.00 11.60
CA PRO A 14 2.75 17.34 12.49
C PRO A 14 4.00 18.20 12.48
N SER A 15 4.50 18.55 13.67
CA SER A 15 5.71 19.35 13.83
C SER A 15 6.73 18.86 12.80
N PRO A 16 7.40 19.75 12.04
CA PRO A 16 8.57 19.32 11.28
C PRO A 16 9.44 18.54 12.27
N VAL A 17 9.97 17.39 11.85
CA VAL A 17 10.95 16.72 12.69
C VAL A 17 12.16 17.65 12.73
N GLU A 18 12.19 18.52 13.73
CA GLU A 18 13.06 19.71 13.84
C GLU A 18 14.54 19.33 14.01
N ASP A 19 14.83 18.01 14.01
CA ASP A 19 16.14 17.39 14.21
C ASP A 19 16.57 16.43 13.07
N LEU A 20 16.02 16.54 11.85
CA LEU A 20 16.55 15.78 10.71
C LEU A 20 17.89 16.39 10.23
N PRO A 21 18.98 15.61 10.14
CA PRO A 21 20.22 16.12 9.60
C PRO A 21 20.07 16.43 8.11
N VAL A 22 20.52 17.62 7.68
CA VAL A 22 20.71 17.94 6.26
C VAL A 22 21.63 16.85 5.66
N PRO A 23 21.29 16.20 4.51
CA PRO A 23 20.35 16.63 3.47
C PRO A 23 19.01 15.88 3.40
N TRP A 24 18.53 15.31 4.51
CA TRP A 24 17.19 14.70 4.54
C TRP A 24 16.10 15.75 4.36
N ALA A 25 15.17 15.47 3.45
CA ALA A 25 14.00 16.29 3.19
C ALA A 25 12.73 15.47 3.41
N GLU A 26 11.72 16.08 4.01
CA GLU A 26 10.38 15.50 4.07
C GLU A 26 9.74 15.59 2.68
N ALA A 27 9.15 14.49 2.22
CA ALA A 27 8.31 14.47 1.04
C ALA A 27 6.93 13.91 1.36
N GLU A 28 5.91 14.67 0.99
CA GLU A 28 4.53 14.24 1.09
C GLU A 28 4.25 13.18 0.02
N GLY A 29 3.70 12.04 0.44
CA GLY A 29 3.42 10.95 -0.49
C GLY A 29 2.13 11.23 -1.25
N ASP A 30 2.21 11.49 -2.56
CA ASP A 30 1.05 11.72 -3.43
C ASP A 30 0.30 10.39 -3.71
N HIS A 31 -0.46 9.92 -2.72
CA HIS A 31 -1.27 8.71 -2.83
C HIS A 31 -2.74 9.08 -3.06
N ASN A 32 -3.24 8.82 -4.26
CA ASN A 32 -4.63 9.10 -4.61
C ASN A 32 -5.48 7.81 -4.70
N TYR A 33 -6.10 7.45 -3.58
CA TYR A 33 -6.99 6.28 -3.50
C TYR A 33 -8.37 6.47 -4.16
N THR A 34 -8.66 7.63 -4.77
CA THR A 34 -9.97 7.89 -5.38
C THR A 34 -10.31 6.88 -6.48
N VAL A 35 -9.34 6.55 -7.33
CA VAL A 35 -9.52 5.56 -8.42
C VAL A 35 -9.81 4.18 -7.84
N THR A 36 -9.08 3.79 -6.80
CA THR A 36 -9.26 2.50 -6.11
C THR A 36 -10.63 2.41 -5.43
N LEU A 37 -11.06 3.47 -4.74
CA LEU A 37 -12.36 3.52 -4.09
C LEU A 37 -13.49 3.43 -5.12
N PHE A 38 -13.35 4.11 -6.26
CA PHE A 38 -14.30 4.03 -7.35
C PHE A 38 -14.37 2.61 -7.91
N ALA A 39 -13.22 1.99 -8.21
CA ALA A 39 -13.17 0.60 -8.67
C ALA A 39 -13.80 -0.38 -7.67
N PHE A 40 -13.57 -0.18 -6.37
CA PHE A 40 -14.18 -0.97 -5.32
C PHE A 40 -15.70 -0.80 -5.25
N ALA A 41 -16.20 0.45 -5.34
CA ALA A 41 -17.63 0.72 -5.37
C ALA A 41 -18.33 0.04 -6.56
N TRP A 42 -17.68 0.02 -7.73
CA TRP A 42 -18.17 -0.71 -8.90
C TRP A 42 -18.16 -2.23 -8.70
N ALA A 43 -17.18 -2.77 -7.99
CA ALA A 43 -17.13 -4.19 -7.65
C ALA A 43 -18.26 -4.61 -6.70
N LEU A 44 -18.85 -3.69 -5.93
CA LEU A 44 -20.00 -3.98 -5.06
C LEU A 44 -21.31 -4.19 -5.84
N LEU A 45 -21.40 -3.71 -7.08
CA LEU A 45 -22.59 -3.84 -7.92
C LEU A 45 -22.93 -5.32 -8.21
N PRO A 46 -22.01 -6.15 -8.77
CA PRO A 46 -22.26 -7.57 -8.92
C PRO A 46 -22.45 -8.30 -7.58
N VAL A 47 -21.79 -7.85 -6.49
CA VAL A 47 -22.01 -8.40 -5.14
C VAL A 47 -23.45 -8.16 -4.67
N GLY A 48 -24.01 -6.98 -4.90
CA GLY A 48 -25.42 -6.68 -4.61
C GLY A 48 -26.38 -7.58 -5.38
N PHE A 49 -26.09 -7.84 -6.66
CA PHE A 49 -26.86 -8.80 -7.45
C PHE A 49 -26.75 -10.24 -6.94
N MET A 50 -25.59 -10.65 -6.40
CA MET A 50 -25.44 -11.97 -5.76
C MET A 50 -26.38 -12.10 -4.56
N VAL A 51 -26.49 -11.06 -3.71
CA VAL A 51 -27.44 -11.05 -2.59
C VAL A 51 -28.88 -11.18 -3.08
N MET A 52 -29.26 -10.42 -4.11
CA MET A 52 -30.61 -10.51 -4.67
C MET A 52 -30.90 -11.92 -5.24
N MET A 53 -29.95 -12.53 -5.95
CA MET A 53 -30.11 -13.90 -6.48
C MET A 53 -30.15 -14.97 -5.38
N ALA A 54 -29.49 -14.73 -4.25
CA ALA A 54 -29.55 -15.62 -3.10
C ALA A 54 -30.93 -15.53 -2.40
N LEU A 55 -31.53 -14.34 -2.33
CA LEU A 55 -32.83 -14.12 -1.67
C LEU A 55 -34.03 -14.55 -2.51
N PHE A 56 -34.02 -14.27 -3.82
CA PHE A 56 -35.17 -14.51 -4.69
C PHE A 56 -35.12 -15.84 -5.45
N ASP A 57 -34.02 -16.59 -5.29
CA ASP A 57 -33.76 -17.89 -5.94
C ASP A 57 -33.92 -17.92 -7.47
N ARG A 58 -33.92 -16.75 -8.11
CA ARG A 58 -34.09 -16.59 -9.56
C ARG A 58 -32.72 -16.54 -10.25
N TYR A 59 -32.66 -17.00 -11.50
CA TYR A 59 -31.45 -16.98 -12.33
C TYR A 59 -30.28 -17.83 -11.79
N GLN A 60 -30.57 -19.01 -11.22
CA GLN A 60 -29.55 -19.90 -10.64
C GLN A 60 -28.39 -20.23 -11.58
N GLN A 61 -28.66 -20.36 -12.90
CA GLN A 61 -27.67 -20.66 -13.94
C GLN A 61 -26.56 -19.60 -14.06
N HIS A 62 -26.79 -18.38 -13.58
CA HIS A 62 -25.83 -17.27 -13.67
C HIS A 62 -25.07 -17.02 -12.37
N ARG A 63 -25.30 -17.81 -11.31
CA ARG A 63 -24.70 -17.58 -9.98
C ARG A 63 -23.18 -17.60 -10.02
N ILE A 64 -22.60 -18.63 -10.65
CA ILE A 64 -21.16 -18.81 -10.73
C ILE A 64 -20.54 -17.73 -11.63
N THR A 65 -21.15 -17.44 -12.78
CA THR A 65 -20.69 -16.36 -13.69
C THR A 65 -20.66 -15.01 -12.98
N LEU A 66 -21.71 -14.69 -12.22
CA LEU A 66 -21.75 -13.42 -11.48
C LEU A 66 -20.68 -13.37 -10.39
N ALA A 67 -20.45 -14.47 -9.66
CA ALA A 67 -19.39 -14.55 -8.67
C ALA A 67 -17.99 -14.35 -9.29
N SER A 68 -17.75 -14.91 -10.48
CA SER A 68 -16.51 -14.70 -11.23
C SER A 68 -16.31 -13.24 -11.64
N VAL A 69 -17.36 -12.57 -12.12
CA VAL A 69 -17.31 -11.14 -12.47
C VAL A 69 -17.05 -10.29 -11.23
N ALA A 70 -17.75 -10.56 -10.12
CA ALA A 70 -17.54 -9.85 -8.86
C ALA A 70 -16.10 -9.99 -8.36
N LEU A 71 -15.57 -11.23 -8.37
CA LEU A 71 -14.21 -11.48 -7.93
C LEU A 71 -13.18 -10.80 -8.84
N LEU A 72 -13.37 -10.82 -10.16
CA LEU A 72 -12.48 -10.14 -11.09
C LEU A 72 -12.42 -8.64 -10.80
N MET A 73 -13.57 -8.00 -10.59
CA MET A 73 -13.62 -6.58 -10.24
C MET A 73 -12.96 -6.28 -8.89
N LEU A 74 -13.16 -7.15 -7.90
CA LEU A 74 -12.49 -7.03 -6.59
C LEU A 74 -10.96 -7.16 -6.73
N VAL A 75 -10.47 -8.10 -7.53
CA VAL A 75 -9.03 -8.25 -7.80
C VAL A 75 -8.46 -7.01 -8.49
N LEU A 76 -9.15 -6.46 -9.49
CA LEU A 76 -8.71 -5.24 -10.18
C LEU A 76 -8.64 -4.04 -9.22
N ALA A 77 -9.66 -3.86 -8.39
CA ALA A 77 -9.69 -2.82 -7.37
C ALA A 77 -8.59 -3.04 -6.31
N PHE A 78 -8.33 -4.28 -5.90
CA PHE A 78 -7.27 -4.61 -4.95
C PHE A 78 -5.89 -4.29 -5.51
N VAL A 79 -5.59 -4.73 -6.73
CA VAL A 79 -4.31 -4.46 -7.41
C VAL A 79 -4.11 -2.95 -7.60
N SER A 80 -5.16 -2.21 -7.97
CA SER A 80 -5.11 -0.75 -8.08
C SER A 80 -4.74 -0.09 -6.75
N GLY A 81 -5.28 -0.56 -5.63
CA GLY A 81 -5.02 0.02 -4.31
C GLY A 81 -3.64 -0.35 -3.75
N VAL A 82 -3.29 -1.63 -3.79
CA VAL A 82 -2.00 -2.12 -3.29
C VAL A 82 -0.83 -1.60 -4.13
N GLY A 83 -1.04 -1.42 -5.44
CA GLY A 83 -0.02 -0.88 -6.34
C GLY A 83 0.38 0.57 -6.04
N GLN A 84 -0.43 1.33 -5.28
CA GLN A 84 -0.10 2.71 -4.94
C GLN A 84 1.03 2.83 -3.92
N ARG A 85 1.26 1.81 -3.10
CA ARG A 85 2.26 1.84 -2.03
C ARG A 85 3.29 0.74 -2.17
N LYS A 86 4.56 1.14 -2.29
CA LYS A 86 5.69 0.21 -2.17
C LYS A 86 5.59 -0.46 -0.80
N SER A 87 5.73 -1.79 -0.77
CA SER A 87 5.59 -2.63 0.43
C SER A 87 4.19 -2.76 1.05
N ALA A 88 3.11 -2.33 0.40
CA ALA A 88 1.76 -2.64 0.87
C ALA A 88 1.51 -4.15 1.03
N LEU A 89 2.16 -4.99 0.21
CA LEU A 89 2.10 -6.47 0.30
C LEU A 89 2.79 -7.06 1.53
N LEU A 90 3.59 -6.29 2.28
CA LEU A 90 4.19 -6.75 3.52
C LEU A 90 3.25 -6.58 4.72
N GLU A 91 2.17 -5.83 4.55
CA GLU A 91 1.17 -5.61 5.59
C GLU A 91 0.29 -6.84 5.78
N SER A 92 0.14 -7.31 7.03
CA SER A 92 -0.59 -8.55 7.33
C SER A 92 -2.05 -8.50 6.88
N ARG A 93 -2.70 -7.33 6.99
CA ARG A 93 -4.09 -7.12 6.54
C ARG A 93 -4.22 -7.27 5.03
N VAL A 94 -3.26 -6.74 4.28
CA VAL A 94 -3.20 -6.83 2.82
C VAL A 94 -2.91 -8.26 2.40
N GLN A 95 -2.00 -8.95 3.09
CA GLN A 95 -1.72 -10.38 2.85
C GLN A 95 -2.96 -11.24 3.11
N PHE A 96 -3.72 -10.96 4.17
CA PHE A 96 -4.95 -11.68 4.46
C PHE A 96 -6.02 -11.44 3.37
N ALA A 97 -6.19 -10.20 2.92
CA ALA A 97 -7.08 -9.88 1.80
C ALA A 97 -6.64 -10.57 0.50
N ALA A 98 -5.34 -10.57 0.19
CA ALA A 98 -4.78 -11.26 -0.97
C ALA A 98 -4.99 -12.78 -0.90
N ALA A 99 -4.71 -13.40 0.25
CA ALA A 99 -4.93 -14.83 0.47
C ALA A 99 -6.41 -15.20 0.32
N ASN A 100 -7.31 -14.36 0.84
CA ASN A 100 -8.74 -14.58 0.70
C ASN A 100 -9.21 -14.45 -0.76
N LEU A 101 -8.74 -13.43 -1.50
CA LEU A 101 -9.01 -13.31 -2.95
C LEU A 101 -8.49 -14.52 -3.74
N ALA A 102 -7.28 -14.99 -3.44
CA ALA A 102 -6.69 -16.16 -4.08
C ALA A 102 -7.49 -17.44 -3.76
N SER A 103 -7.92 -17.61 -2.51
CA SER A 103 -8.79 -18.71 -2.09
C SER A 103 -10.14 -18.67 -2.80
N SER A 104 -10.78 -17.49 -2.89
CA SER A 104 -12.02 -17.28 -3.66
C SER A 104 -11.85 -17.69 -5.12
N ALA A 105 -10.74 -17.30 -5.75
CA ALA A 105 -10.45 -17.65 -7.15
C ALA A 105 -10.27 -19.16 -7.33
N LEU A 106 -9.49 -19.80 -6.46
CA LEU A 106 -9.26 -21.23 -6.49
C LEU A 106 -10.58 -22.01 -6.34
N VAL A 107 -11.42 -21.62 -5.38
CA VAL A 107 -12.71 -22.27 -5.16
C VAL A 107 -13.63 -22.08 -6.37
N LEU A 108 -13.70 -20.89 -6.98
CA LEU A 108 -14.49 -20.70 -8.19
C LEU A 108 -14.01 -21.58 -9.35
N VAL A 109 -12.70 -21.68 -9.55
CA VAL A 109 -12.11 -22.57 -10.56
C VAL A 109 -12.48 -24.03 -10.29
N LEU A 110 -12.39 -24.48 -9.04
CA LEU A 110 -12.76 -25.84 -8.65
C LEU A 110 -14.25 -26.12 -8.86
N LEU A 111 -15.13 -25.19 -8.47
CA LEU A 111 -16.57 -25.35 -8.66
C LEU A 111 -16.91 -25.48 -10.15
N PHE A 112 -16.28 -24.67 -11.00
CA PHE A 112 -16.47 -24.73 -12.44
C PHE A 112 -15.90 -26.01 -13.06
N ALA A 113 -14.65 -26.36 -12.72
CA ALA A 113 -13.95 -27.52 -13.30
C ALA A 113 -14.59 -28.87 -12.92
N LEU A 114 -15.18 -28.96 -11.72
CA LEU A 114 -15.81 -30.17 -11.20
C LEU A 114 -17.34 -30.19 -11.37
N GLY A 115 -17.94 -29.15 -11.97
CA GLY A 115 -19.39 -29.06 -12.15
C GLY A 115 -20.18 -29.03 -10.84
N LEU A 116 -19.60 -28.46 -9.77
CA LEU A 116 -20.16 -28.47 -8.41
C LEU A 116 -21.10 -27.29 -8.16
N GLU A 117 -22.01 -26.99 -9.08
CA GLU A 117 -22.89 -25.80 -9.03
C GLU A 117 -23.76 -25.73 -7.76
N ALA A 118 -24.10 -26.87 -7.17
CA ALA A 118 -24.85 -26.94 -5.91
C ALA A 118 -24.14 -26.27 -4.72
N TYR A 119 -22.81 -26.13 -4.78
CA TYR A 119 -21.98 -25.53 -3.73
C TYR A 119 -21.71 -24.03 -3.96
N TRP A 120 -22.54 -23.36 -4.76
CA TRP A 120 -22.44 -21.92 -5.07
C TRP A 120 -22.32 -21.03 -3.82
N TRP A 121 -22.94 -21.42 -2.70
CA TRP A 121 -22.94 -20.68 -1.44
C TRP A 121 -21.52 -20.53 -0.85
N VAL A 122 -20.61 -21.49 -1.11
CA VAL A 122 -19.21 -21.41 -0.69
C VAL A 122 -18.51 -20.26 -1.40
N ALA A 123 -18.67 -20.17 -2.73
CA ALA A 123 -18.10 -19.08 -3.51
C ALA A 123 -18.69 -17.72 -3.11
N TYR A 124 -19.99 -17.66 -2.81
CA TYR A 124 -20.64 -16.43 -2.36
C TYR A 124 -20.10 -15.97 -1.01
N GLY A 125 -20.00 -16.88 -0.04
CA GLY A 125 -19.42 -16.58 1.27
C GLY A 125 -17.99 -16.07 1.17
N LEU A 126 -17.16 -16.68 0.31
CA LEU A 126 -15.78 -16.25 0.09
C LEU A 126 -15.70 -14.87 -0.58
N VAL A 127 -16.50 -14.61 -1.62
CA VAL A 127 -16.57 -13.28 -2.27
C VAL A 127 -17.02 -12.21 -1.29
N PHE A 128 -18.03 -12.48 -0.45
CA PHE A 128 -18.46 -11.54 0.60
C PHE A 128 -17.36 -11.31 1.65
N GLY A 129 -16.65 -12.37 2.05
CA GLY A 129 -15.46 -12.25 2.90
C GLY A 129 -14.37 -11.40 2.24
N SER A 130 -14.17 -11.54 0.93
CA SER A 130 -13.20 -10.75 0.16
C SER A 130 -13.54 -9.26 0.21
N VAL A 131 -14.82 -8.89 0.11
CA VAL A 131 -15.26 -7.49 0.27
C VAL A 131 -14.87 -6.93 1.65
N ALA A 132 -15.18 -7.65 2.73
CA ALA A 132 -14.89 -7.19 4.09
C ALA A 132 -13.39 -7.06 4.37
N THR A 133 -12.62 -8.09 4.00
CA THR A 133 -11.16 -8.11 4.20
C THR A 133 -10.45 -7.04 3.36
N MET A 134 -10.90 -6.83 2.12
CA MET A 134 -10.39 -5.79 1.25
C MET A 134 -10.74 -4.39 1.75
N TYR A 135 -11.95 -4.17 2.27
CA TYR A 135 -12.30 -2.89 2.88
C TYR A 135 -11.38 -2.56 4.05
N VAL A 136 -11.13 -3.50 4.96
CA VAL A 136 -10.22 -3.30 6.10
C VAL A 136 -8.78 -3.02 5.63
N ALA A 137 -8.29 -3.77 4.64
CA ALA A 137 -6.95 -3.59 4.11
C ALA A 137 -6.77 -2.23 3.42
N LEU A 138 -7.69 -1.86 2.51
CA LEU A 138 -7.63 -0.60 1.78
C LEU A 138 -7.87 0.61 2.70
N ASN A 139 -8.79 0.51 3.66
CA ASN A 139 -9.02 1.57 4.63
C ASN A 139 -7.77 1.82 5.48
N HIS A 140 -7.07 0.74 5.88
CA HIS A 140 -5.80 0.87 6.59
C HIS A 140 -4.70 1.51 5.73
N LEU A 141 -4.58 1.10 4.46
CA LEU A 141 -3.62 1.71 3.53
C LEU A 141 -3.93 3.19 3.27
N ALA A 142 -5.20 3.55 3.18
CA ALA A 142 -5.64 4.93 3.02
C ALA A 142 -5.41 5.78 4.28
N SER A 143 -5.48 5.18 5.47
CA SER A 143 -5.16 5.86 6.74
C SER A 143 -3.67 5.97 7.03
N CYS A 144 -2.81 5.30 6.25
CA CYS A 144 -1.37 5.49 6.38
C CYS A 144 -0.99 6.76 5.64
N ASP A 145 -0.75 7.86 6.35
CA ASP A 145 -0.43 9.18 5.81
C ASP A 145 0.91 9.73 6.33
N ALA A 146 1.71 8.89 7.01
CA ALA A 146 3.02 9.28 7.50
C ALA A 146 3.93 9.80 6.37
N THR A 147 4.58 10.93 6.62
CA THR A 147 5.48 11.60 5.68
C THR A 147 6.64 10.69 5.29
N SER A 148 7.00 10.67 4.00
CA SER A 148 8.20 9.97 3.54
C SER A 148 9.43 10.85 3.75
N LEU A 149 10.59 10.25 4.03
CA LEU A 149 11.86 10.98 4.10
C LEU A 149 12.65 10.70 2.83
N ARG A 150 13.21 11.74 2.20
CA ARG A 150 14.01 11.66 0.98
C ARG A 150 15.42 12.15 1.22
N LEU A 151 16.37 11.50 0.57
CA LEU A 151 17.79 11.82 0.62
C LEU A 151 18.37 11.71 -0.80
N PRO A 152 19.07 12.72 -1.34
CA PRO A 152 19.82 12.59 -2.59
C PRO A 152 20.88 11.49 -2.46
N TRP A 153 20.94 10.57 -3.41
CA TRP A 153 21.87 9.44 -3.33
C TRP A 153 22.41 9.04 -4.69
N SER A 154 23.74 9.03 -4.83
CA SER A 154 24.40 8.60 -6.06
C SER A 154 24.17 7.10 -6.33
N PRO A 155 23.83 6.69 -7.56
CA PRO A 155 23.57 5.29 -7.89
C PRO A 155 24.85 4.43 -7.86
N THR A 156 26.02 5.08 -7.90
CA THR A 156 27.34 4.43 -7.85
C THR A 156 27.71 4.03 -6.43
N ASP A 157 27.16 4.73 -5.43
CA ASP A 157 27.52 4.56 -4.04
C ASP A 157 26.71 3.43 -3.40
N ALA A 158 27.43 2.55 -2.71
CA ALA A 158 26.83 1.43 -1.99
C ALA A 158 26.07 1.93 -0.75
N ILE A 159 24.95 1.26 -0.45
CA ILE A 159 24.14 1.61 0.72
C ILE A 159 24.87 1.10 1.97
N PRO A 160 25.03 1.92 3.02
CA PRO A 160 25.69 1.51 4.26
C PRO A 160 24.81 0.49 5.00
N THR A 161 24.97 -0.80 4.69
CA THR A 161 24.18 -1.88 5.29
C THR A 161 24.42 -2.03 6.80
N GLU A 162 25.57 -1.58 7.30
CA GLU A 162 25.92 -1.56 8.73
C GLU A 162 25.10 -0.53 9.52
N ALA A 163 24.57 0.50 8.85
CA ALA A 163 23.73 1.54 9.43
C ALA A 163 22.24 1.17 9.52
N LEU A 164 21.88 -0.08 9.18
CA LEU A 164 20.52 -0.58 9.09
C LEU A 164 20.28 -1.73 10.08
N ASP A 165 20.15 -1.40 11.37
CA ASP A 165 19.98 -2.39 12.44
C ASP A 165 18.59 -3.06 12.43
N GLY A 166 18.57 -4.38 12.36
CA GLY A 166 17.34 -5.19 12.29
C GLY A 166 16.56 -5.06 10.97
N TRP A 167 17.16 -4.47 9.93
CA TRP A 167 16.57 -4.39 8.60
C TRP A 167 16.90 -5.64 7.78
N ARG A 168 15.93 -6.07 6.98
CA ARG A 168 16.16 -7.06 5.93
C ARG A 168 16.61 -6.34 4.67
N VAL A 169 17.92 -6.35 4.42
CA VAL A 169 18.50 -5.79 3.20
C VAL A 169 18.23 -6.75 2.03
N VAL A 170 17.59 -6.24 0.99
CA VAL A 170 17.35 -6.95 -0.27
C VAL A 170 18.47 -6.65 -1.26
N ASN A 171 18.90 -5.39 -1.35
CA ASN A 171 19.97 -4.93 -2.23
C ASN A 171 20.90 -3.97 -1.48
N GLY A 172 22.21 -4.24 -1.50
CA GLY A 172 23.24 -3.34 -0.93
C GLY A 172 23.73 -2.25 -1.89
N ARG A 173 23.25 -2.26 -3.14
CA ARG A 173 23.52 -1.21 -4.14
C ARG A 173 22.23 -0.47 -4.44
N TRP A 174 22.35 0.79 -4.83
CA TRP A 174 21.21 1.57 -5.26
C TRP A 174 20.54 0.89 -6.47
N ALA A 175 19.22 0.83 -6.42
CA ALA A 175 18.36 0.29 -7.45
C ALA A 175 17.01 0.99 -7.39
N ASN A 176 16.36 1.17 -8.53
CA ASN A 176 14.99 1.68 -8.58
C ASN A 176 14.03 0.59 -8.07
N GLY A 177 13.53 0.76 -6.85
CA GLY A 177 12.73 -0.26 -6.15
C GLY A 177 13.13 -0.45 -4.70
N VAL A 178 12.63 -1.53 -4.08
CA VAL A 178 12.86 -1.83 -2.66
C VAL A 178 14.32 -2.26 -2.42
N LEU A 179 14.96 -1.63 -1.44
CA LEU A 179 16.36 -1.85 -1.06
C LEU A 179 16.48 -2.57 0.27
N ALA A 180 15.68 -2.15 1.26
CA ALA A 180 15.61 -2.78 2.56
C ALA A 180 14.22 -2.61 3.17
N THR A 181 13.81 -3.56 4.01
CA THR A 181 12.54 -3.47 4.74
C THR A 181 12.71 -3.88 6.19
N LYS A 182 11.94 -3.26 7.08
CA LYS A 182 11.92 -3.63 8.50
C LYS A 182 10.48 -3.60 8.99
N ARG A 183 10.15 -4.57 9.85
CA ARG A 183 8.88 -4.62 10.56
C ARG A 183 9.13 -4.26 12.01
N ILE A 184 8.42 -3.27 12.53
CA ILE A 184 8.49 -2.89 13.94
C ILE A 184 7.42 -3.68 14.71
N GLU A 185 7.65 -3.91 16.01
CA GLU A 185 6.74 -4.66 16.88
C GLU A 185 5.31 -4.10 16.90
N ASP A 186 5.16 -2.78 16.75
CA ASP A 186 3.86 -2.09 16.65
C ASP A 186 3.11 -2.36 15.34
N GLY A 187 3.66 -3.20 14.45
CA GLY A 187 3.04 -3.59 13.19
C GLY A 187 3.38 -2.69 12.02
N ALA A 188 4.02 -1.54 12.25
CA ALA A 188 4.47 -0.63 11.18
C ALA A 188 5.52 -1.30 10.29
N VAL A 189 5.40 -1.07 8.98
CA VAL A 189 6.38 -1.52 7.98
C VAL A 189 7.18 -0.32 7.49
N LEU A 190 8.50 -0.39 7.64
CA LEU A 190 9.45 0.57 7.11
C LEU A 190 10.04 0.03 5.80
N THR A 191 10.15 0.90 4.80
CA THR A 191 10.70 0.55 3.49
C THR A 191 11.68 1.59 3.03
N LEU A 192 12.91 1.14 2.78
CA LEU A 192 13.93 1.92 2.08
C LEU A 192 13.88 1.56 0.60
N HIS A 193 13.76 2.55 -0.26
CA HIS A 193 13.65 2.31 -1.70
C HIS A 193 14.31 3.42 -2.52
N GLY A 194 14.86 3.06 -3.67
CA GLY A 194 15.40 4.02 -4.62
C GLY A 194 14.32 4.56 -5.54
N VAL A 195 14.41 5.85 -5.88
CA VAL A 195 13.57 6.53 -6.87
C VAL A 195 14.46 7.27 -7.86
N LEU A 196 14.16 7.14 -9.15
CA LEU A 196 14.72 7.97 -10.22
C LEU A 196 13.61 8.95 -10.65
N GLU A 197 13.80 10.24 -10.38
CA GLU A 197 12.86 11.31 -10.69
C GLU A 197 13.62 12.42 -11.42
N ASP A 198 13.16 12.78 -12.63
CA ASP A 198 13.76 13.82 -13.48
C ASP A 198 15.28 13.69 -13.69
N GLY A 199 15.78 12.45 -13.81
CA GLY A 199 17.20 12.16 -13.99
C GLY A 199 18.03 12.23 -12.70
N SER A 200 17.42 12.62 -11.58
CA SER A 200 18.03 12.62 -10.25
C SER A 200 17.65 11.36 -9.47
N THR A 201 18.58 10.89 -8.64
CA THR A 201 18.43 9.65 -7.87
C THR A 201 18.28 9.96 -6.39
N PHE A 202 17.26 9.37 -5.79
CA PHE A 202 16.91 9.58 -4.40
C PHE A 202 16.79 8.24 -3.67
N LEU A 203 17.08 8.30 -2.38
CA LEU A 203 16.78 7.27 -1.41
C LEU A 203 15.57 7.74 -0.60
N CYS A 204 14.50 6.95 -0.61
CA CYS A 204 13.25 7.27 0.05
C CYS A 204 12.98 6.27 1.16
N LEU A 205 12.68 6.78 2.35
CA LEU A 205 12.25 6.03 3.51
C LEU A 205 10.75 6.23 3.70
N ASP A 206 9.99 5.21 3.36
CA ASP A 206 8.54 5.16 3.52
C ASP A 206 8.16 4.45 4.82
N ARG A 207 7.11 5.00 5.44
CA ARG A 207 6.52 4.48 6.66
C ARG A 207 5.07 4.09 6.39
N LEU A 208 4.76 2.80 6.50
CA LEU A 208 3.40 2.30 6.36
C LEU A 208 2.70 2.34 7.74
N CYS A 209 2.39 3.53 8.20
CA CYS A 209 1.66 3.78 9.45
C CYS A 209 0.85 5.08 9.35
N PRO A 210 -0.19 5.26 10.19
CA PRO A 210 -0.81 6.57 10.40
C PRO A 210 0.19 7.59 10.95
N ALA A 211 0.00 8.88 10.67
CA ALA A 211 0.86 9.96 11.13
C ALA A 211 1.02 9.98 12.66
N ASP A 212 -0.08 9.79 13.40
CA ASP A 212 -0.09 9.78 14.87
C ASP A 212 0.68 8.59 15.49
N GLY A 213 0.87 7.51 14.73
CA GLY A 213 1.56 6.30 15.15
C GLY A 213 2.97 6.16 14.59
N SER A 214 3.54 7.25 14.05
CA SER A 214 4.84 7.18 13.41
C SER A 214 5.96 6.93 14.42
N PRO A 215 6.80 5.89 14.22
CA PRO A 215 7.91 5.63 15.12
C PRO A 215 8.92 6.79 15.08
N ASN A 216 9.50 7.11 16.24
CA ASN A 216 10.63 8.04 16.31
C ASN A 216 11.81 7.53 15.48
N ILE A 217 12.63 8.44 14.95
CA ILE A 217 13.81 8.10 14.10
C ILE A 217 14.70 7.03 14.76
N HIS A 218 14.96 7.16 16.06
CA HIS A 218 15.76 6.19 16.80
C HIS A 218 15.14 4.79 16.86
N ALA A 219 13.81 4.69 16.89
CA ALA A 219 13.09 3.42 16.91
C ALA A 219 13.07 2.74 15.52
N MET A 220 13.36 3.48 14.45
CA MET A 220 13.47 2.92 13.09
C MET A 220 14.72 2.04 12.94
N GLY A 221 15.74 2.21 13.78
CA GLY A 221 17.03 1.51 13.67
C GLY A 221 17.76 1.83 12.37
N ILE A 222 17.66 3.09 11.94
CA ILE A 222 18.45 3.65 10.83
C ILE A 222 19.35 4.75 11.40
N ASP A 223 20.64 4.70 11.09
CA ASP A 223 21.57 5.78 11.41
C ASP A 223 21.46 6.89 10.34
N VAL A 224 20.52 7.81 10.55
CA VAL A 224 20.28 8.95 9.65
C VAL A 224 21.51 9.83 9.45
N VAL A 225 22.44 9.85 10.42
CA VAL A 225 23.67 10.64 10.37
C VAL A 225 24.70 9.96 9.46
N ALA A 226 24.88 8.64 9.58
CA ALA A 226 25.74 7.88 8.67
C ALA A 226 25.26 7.99 7.21
N PHE A 227 23.94 7.94 6.99
CA PHE A 227 23.37 8.17 5.65
C PHE A 227 23.58 9.60 5.17
N ALA A 228 23.36 10.62 6.02
CA ALA A 228 23.58 12.01 5.65
C ALA A 228 25.06 12.31 5.32
N ALA A 229 26.00 11.70 6.05
CA ALA A 229 27.44 11.87 5.81
C ALA A 229 27.91 11.28 4.48
N LEU A 230 27.24 10.24 4.00
CA LEU A 230 27.53 9.56 2.73
C LEU A 230 26.72 10.13 1.56
N ALA A 231 25.68 10.90 1.84
CA ALA A 231 24.89 11.54 0.81
C ALA A 231 25.73 12.62 0.10
N THR A 232 26.06 12.35 -1.15
CA THR A 232 26.63 13.37 -2.03
C THR A 232 25.55 14.42 -2.32
N VAL A 233 25.71 15.63 -1.81
CA VAL A 233 24.95 16.79 -2.28
C VAL A 233 25.31 16.97 -3.76
N PRO A 234 24.37 16.84 -4.71
CA PRO A 234 24.67 17.24 -6.08
C PRO A 234 24.98 18.73 -6.03
N SER A 235 26.24 19.08 -6.28
CA SER A 235 26.66 20.45 -6.51
C SER A 235 25.82 20.98 -7.67
N GLY A 236 24.97 21.97 -7.39
CA GLY A 236 24.36 22.75 -8.46
C GLY A 236 25.48 23.31 -9.32
N GLU A 237 25.52 22.89 -10.58
CA GLU A 237 26.25 23.63 -11.60
C GLU A 237 25.48 24.92 -11.89
N GLU A 238 26.23 26.02 -11.88
CA GLU A 238 25.86 27.40 -12.22
C GLU A 238 25.31 27.56 -13.65
#